data_AF-A0A7K4GY03-F1
#
_entry.id   AF-A0A7K4GY03-F1
#
_cell.length_a   1.000
_cell.length_b   1.000
_cell.length_c   1.000
_cell.angle_alpha   90.00
_cell.angle_beta   90.00
_cell.angle_gamma   90.00
#
_symmetry.space_group_name_H-M   'P 1'
#
loop_
_entity.id
_entity.type
_entity.pdbx_description
1 polymer ?
#
loop_
_entity_poly.entity_id
_entity_poly.type
_entity_poly.pdbx_seq_one_letter_code
_entity_poly.pdbx_strand_id
1 'polypeptide(L)' 'MKSEEIVLKIIKQTGLSRKEIYEMIEEMRKKYKSSISEFLVLSQIVKDLCITL' A
#
# COMPACT_ATOMS: atom_id res chain seq x y z
N MET A 1 -5.46 4.48 -12.53
CA MET A 1 -6.82 4.41 -11.96
C MET A 1 -6.91 3.45 -10.77
N LYS A 2 -6.66 2.12 -10.90
CA LYS A 2 -6.85 1.18 -9.78
C LYS A 2 -5.99 1.42 -8.52
N SER A 3 -4.73 1.88 -8.67
CA SER A 3 -3.82 2.07 -7.52
C SER A 3 -4.26 3.20 -6.58
N GLU A 4 -4.70 4.33 -7.13
CA GLU A 4 -5.17 5.48 -6.34
C GLU A 4 -6.43 5.17 -5.55
N GLU A 5 -7.35 4.39 -6.12
CA GLU A 5 -8.56 3.96 -5.40
C GLU A 5 -8.23 3.09 -4.19
N ILE A 6 -7.22 2.21 -4.32
CA ILE A 6 -6.73 1.39 -3.20
C ILE A 6 -6.10 2.26 -2.13
N VAL A 7 -5.24 3.21 -2.53
CA VAL A 7 -4.62 4.17 -1.59
C VAL A 7 -5.70 4.95 -0.83
N LEU A 8 -6.73 5.45 -1.52
CA LEU A 8 -7.84 6.15 -0.87
C LEU A 8 -8.63 5.27 0.10
N LYS A 9 -8.87 4.00 -0.24
CA LYS A 9 -9.50 3.05 0.68
C LYS A 9 -8.66 2.79 1.92
N ILE A 10 -7.35 2.65 1.76
CA ILE A 10 -6.41 2.50 2.88
C ILE A 10 -6.52 3.71 3.80
N ILE A 11 -6.37 4.93 3.27
CA ILE A 11 -6.50 6.17 4.04
C ILE A 11 -7.82 6.22 4.81
N LYS A 12 -8.94 5.86 4.15
CA LYS A 12 -10.26 5.92 4.76
C LYS A 12 -10.45 4.92 5.89
N GLN A 13 -9.87 3.72 5.80
CA GLN A 13 -10.03 2.68 6.82
C GLN A 13 -9.01 2.77 7.95
N THR A 14 -7.79 3.21 7.68
CA THR A 14 -6.71 3.24 8.68
C THR A 14 -6.42 4.63 9.23
N GLY A 15 -6.86 5.69 8.55
CA GLY A 15 -6.52 7.07 8.88
C GLY A 15 -5.08 7.46 8.52
N LEU A 16 -4.32 6.56 7.88
CA LEU A 16 -2.95 6.85 7.44
C LEU A 16 -2.93 7.96 6.40
N SER A 17 -1.88 8.78 6.43
CA SER A 17 -1.62 9.76 5.39
C SER A 17 -1.09 9.09 4.12
N ARG A 18 -1.24 9.76 2.98
CA ARG A 18 -0.63 9.31 1.71
C ARG A 18 0.86 9.06 1.87
N LYS A 19 1.56 9.94 2.61
CA LYS A 19 2.99 9.86 2.80
C LYS A 19 3.38 8.56 3.50
N GLU A 20 2.71 8.21 4.59
CA GLU A 20 2.96 6.96 5.34
C GLU A 20 2.75 5.73 4.45
N ILE A 21 1.70 5.74 3.62
CA ILE A 21 1.45 4.64 2.67
C ILE A 21 2.59 4.52 1.65
N TYR A 22 3.09 5.62 1.11
CA TYR A 22 4.24 5.60 0.20
C TYR A 22 5.53 5.16 0.89
N GLU A 23 5.75 5.54 2.14
CA GLU A 23 6.88 5.05 2.94
C GLU A 23 6.81 3.53 3.15
N MET A 24 5.62 3.00 3.47
CA MET A 24 5.40 1.54 3.55
C MET A 24 5.67 0.85 2.21
N ILE A 25 5.28 1.46 1.09
CA ILE A 25 5.56 0.93 -0.25
C ILE A 25 7.07 0.87 -0.51
N GLU A 26 7.80 1.93 -0.19
CA GLU A 26 9.25 1.98 -0.34
C GLU A 26 9.97 0.97 0.55
N GLU A 27 9.57 0.84 1.81
CA GLU A 27 10.13 -0.14 2.74
C GLU A 27 9.92 -1.57 2.24
N MET A 28 8.72 -1.88 1.74
CA MET A 28 8.44 -3.18 1.12
C MET A 28 9.33 -3.42 -0.10
N ARG A 29 9.47 -2.45 -1.00
CA ARG A 29 10.35 -2.59 -2.18
C ARG A 29 11.80 -2.83 -1.77
N LYS A 30 12.30 -2.13 -0.74
CA LYS A 30 13.63 -2.34 -0.16
C LYS A 30 13.77 -3.75 0.43
N LYS A 31 12.78 -4.23 1.19
CA LYS A 31 12.78 -5.55 1.81
C LYS A 31 12.88 -6.68 0.78
N TYR A 32 12.17 -6.56 -0.33
CA TYR A 32 12.18 -7.59 -1.38
C TYR A 32 13.33 -7.44 -2.39
N LYS A 33 14.17 -6.40 -2.30
CA LYS A 33 15.24 -6.06 -3.28
C LYS A 33 14.77 -6.21 -4.74
N SER A 34 13.49 -5.96 -4.99
CA SER A 34 12.81 -6.38 -6.21
C SER A 34 11.99 -5.24 -6.76
N SER A 35 11.98 -5.15 -8.08
CA SER A 35 11.06 -4.34 -8.88
C SER A 35 9.65 -4.93 -8.86
N ILE A 36 9.13 -5.26 -7.67
CA ILE A 36 7.75 -5.71 -7.50
C ILE A 36 6.82 -4.59 -7.95
N SER A 37 5.76 -4.96 -8.67
CA SER A 37 4.74 -4.03 -9.12
C SER A 37 4.07 -3.35 -7.93
N GLU A 38 3.83 -2.05 -8.04
CA GLU A 38 3.16 -1.24 -7.02
C GLU A 38 1.83 -1.84 -6.57
N PHE A 39 1.08 -2.46 -7.49
CA PHE A 39 -0.18 -3.12 -7.19
C PHE A 39 -0.02 -4.29 -6.21
N LEU A 40 1.03 -5.11 -6.37
CA LEU A 40 1.31 -6.22 -5.46
C LEU A 40 1.72 -5.71 -4.07
N VAL A 41 2.49 -4.61 -4.01
CA VAL A 41 2.84 -3.98 -2.74
C VAL A 41 1.59 -3.46 -2.03
N LEU A 42 0.73 -2.74 -2.75
CA LEU A 42 -0.52 -2.23 -2.22
C LEU A 42 -1.44 -3.36 -1.75
N SER A 43 -1.54 -4.45 -2.51
CA SER A 43 -2.34 -5.61 -2.10
C SER A 43 -1.80 -6.28 -0.84
N GLN A 44 -0.47 -6.32 -0.67
CA GLN A 44 0.14 -6.82 0.55
C GLN A 44 -0.11 -5.87 1.73
N ILE A 45 0.02 -4.56 1.53
CA ILE A 45 -0.28 -3.55 2.55
C ILE A 45 -1.73 -3.65 3.00
N VAL A 46 -2.67 -3.78 2.06
CA VAL A 46 -4.09 -4.00 2.37
C VAL A 46 -4.27 -5.25 3.24
N LYS A 47 -3.60 -6.35 2.89
CA LYS A 47 -3.68 -7.60 3.63
C LYS A 47 -3.08 -7.48 5.04
N ASP A 48 -1.92 -6.85 5.16
CA ASP A 48 -1.20 -6.64 6.42
C ASP A 48 -1.99 -5.71 7.36
N LEU A 49 -2.71 -4.73 6.80
CA LEU A 49 -3.60 -3.82 7.52
C LEU A 49 -5.03 -4.37 7.72
N CYS A 50 -5.31 -5.60 7.30
CA CYS A 50 -6.64 -6.23 7.36
C CYS A 50 -7.77 -5.38 6.74
N ILE A 51 -7.46 -4.65 5.68
CA ILE A 51 -8.40 -3.76 4.99
C ILE A 51 -9.30 -4.59 4.09
N THR A 52 -10.61 -4.34 4.18
CA THR A 52 -11.59 -5.00 3.29
C THR A 52 -11.68 -4.20 1.99
N LEU A 53 -11.21 -4.78 0.88
CA LEU A 53 -11.26 -4.19 -0.48
C LEU A 53 -12.64 -4.28 -1.11
#